data_AF-A0A1R0H590-F1
#
_entry.id   AF-A0A1R0H590-F1
#
_cell.length_a   1.000
_cell.length_b   1.000
_cell.length_c   1.000
_cell.angle_alpha   90.00
_cell.angle_beta   90.00
_cell.angle_gamma   90.00
#
_symmetry.space_group_name_H-M   'P 1'
#
loop_
_entity.id
_entity.type
_entity.pdbx_description
1 polymer ?
#
loop_
_entity_poly.entity_id
_entity_poly.type
_entity_poly.pdbx_seq_one_letter_code
_entity_poly.pdbx_strand_id
1 'polypeptide(L)'
;MYALFSVWTFVPNHVSVIFTAWIWLFIFMFISHYFAVIYPLGKLRKFFVAATRDDFDDPSDRINSRSVSKSIGSSRFEFSLNDKRREFLSILDSPSMFKSLSLCANQHLCSPFILFLEEYQALKRRVMEEFATNIDLASYYREHLIPVTRNDQSAGHPNIHVFGKRDQNHSYNSISSPNNLRGSPQYLKSSLVSFNSSVSSINKDHFGILIDTSPLSDENSEGKKRFRSNSHNSNRKINSNILINPAKYFDRRGLNPDPTSHPNHLSPSTESKRSTDPSTTNKYIQLDLIKNRILINTPISVSISEAVQMMYPSSEVFPSTPVPHELRQLFISFFNVFVDPDSELVVDIHMSIVDEITQLIHNDEISLGIFDDAREEVLELLYFGVFPRYLQENKSKAKVVLTPGNFLTRAYKRFLIKRRLNKLSGK
;
A
#
# COMPACT_ATOMS: atom_id res chain seq x y z
N MET A 1 22.57 10.10 41.45
CA MET A 1 23.26 9.85 42.74
C MET A 1 22.75 10.80 43.83
N TYR A 2 23.04 12.11 43.79
CA TYR A 2 22.67 13.03 44.89
C TYR A 2 21.17 13.11 45.20
N ALA A 3 20.30 13.08 44.20
CA ALA A 3 18.84 13.07 44.41
C ALA A 3 18.34 11.81 45.15
N LEU A 4 18.94 10.64 44.87
CA LEU A 4 18.62 9.38 45.57
C LEU A 4 19.11 9.41 47.02
N PHE A 5 20.25 10.05 47.26
CA PHE A 5 20.79 10.24 48.60
C PHE A 5 19.94 11.23 49.42
N SER A 6 19.38 12.27 48.79
CA SER A 6 18.43 13.17 49.44
C SER A 6 17.15 12.44 49.86
N VAL A 7 16.60 11.55 49.02
CA VAL A 7 15.44 10.74 49.40
C VAL A 7 15.76 9.83 50.60
N TRP A 8 16.98 9.27 50.65
CA TRP A 8 17.45 8.46 51.78
C TRP A 8 17.46 9.22 53.11
N THR A 9 17.84 10.50 53.09
CA THR A 9 17.86 11.33 54.31
C THR A 9 16.48 11.63 54.90
N PHE A 10 15.40 11.41 54.14
CA PHE A 10 14.02 11.54 54.62
C PHE A 10 13.41 10.22 55.12
N VAL A 11 14.12 9.10 55.00
CA VAL A 11 13.64 7.80 55.47
C VAL A 11 13.78 7.73 57.00
N PRO A 12 12.72 7.35 57.74
CA PRO A 12 12.78 7.25 59.19
C PRO A 12 13.89 6.32 59.69
N ASN A 13 14.54 6.69 60.80
CA ASN A 13 15.71 5.98 61.34
C ASN A 13 15.46 4.48 61.56
N HIS A 14 14.25 4.07 61.95
CA HIS A 14 13.91 2.65 62.15
C HIS A 14 13.98 1.82 60.86
N VAL A 15 13.67 2.41 59.71
CA VAL A 15 13.76 1.74 58.40
C VAL A 15 15.21 1.67 57.92
N SER A 16 16.01 2.71 58.20
CA SER A 16 17.42 2.78 57.81
C SER A 16 18.31 1.73 58.49
N VAL A 17 17.90 1.25 59.67
CA VAL A 17 18.60 0.19 60.42
C VAL A 17 18.32 -1.19 59.83
N ILE A 18 17.13 -1.40 59.27
CA ILE A 18 16.68 -2.68 58.72
C ILE A 18 17.17 -2.87 57.28
N PHE A 19 17.22 -1.79 56.49
CA PHE A 19 17.59 -1.84 55.09
C PHE A 19 18.93 -1.13 54.85
N THR A 20 19.93 -1.89 54.38
CA THR A 20 21.19 -1.29 53.93
C THR A 20 20.95 -0.42 52.69
N ALA A 21 21.77 0.63 52.51
CA ALA A 21 21.68 1.54 51.36
C ALA A 21 21.74 0.80 50.01
N TRP A 22 22.39 -0.36 49.96
CA TRP A 22 22.46 -1.24 48.79
C TRP A 22 21.11 -1.80 48.37
N ILE A 23 20.22 -2.15 49.31
CA ILE A 23 18.90 -2.71 49.00
C ILE A 23 18.04 -1.68 48.26
N TRP A 24 18.17 -0.39 48.60
CA TRP A 24 17.45 0.69 47.93
C TRP A 24 17.86 0.86 46.48
N LEU A 25 19.13 0.64 46.15
CA LEU A 25 19.59 0.64 44.76
C LEU A 25 18.87 -0.45 43.95
N PHE A 26 18.74 -1.67 44.51
CA PHE A 26 17.98 -2.74 43.87
C PHE A 26 16.49 -2.39 43.70
N ILE A 27 15.85 -1.81 44.72
CA ILE A 27 14.45 -1.38 44.64
C ILE A 27 14.25 -0.35 43.52
N PHE A 28 15.11 0.68 43.44
CA PHE A 28 15.03 1.68 42.38
C PHE A 28 15.31 1.10 40.99
N MET A 29 16.22 0.13 40.89
CA MET A 29 16.47 -0.59 39.65
C MET A 29 15.22 -1.39 39.22
N PHE A 30 14.56 -2.12 40.13
CA PHE A 30 13.32 -2.84 39.84
C PHE A 30 12.19 -1.91 39.43
N ILE A 31 12.02 -0.78 40.14
CA ILE A 31 11.02 0.24 39.80
C ILE A 31 11.31 0.81 38.40
N SER A 32 12.54 1.21 38.14
CA SER A 32 12.96 1.75 36.84
C SER A 32 12.74 0.74 35.72
N HIS A 33 13.13 -0.52 35.94
CA HIS A 33 12.92 -1.60 34.98
C HIS A 33 11.42 -1.88 34.74
N TYR A 34 10.60 -1.87 35.79
CA TYR A 34 9.16 -2.04 35.67
C TYR A 34 8.53 -0.93 34.80
N PHE A 35 8.91 0.34 35.03
CA PHE A 35 8.38 1.46 34.26
C PHE A 35 8.94 1.56 32.82
N ALA A 36 10.20 1.17 32.61
CA ALA A 36 10.85 1.26 31.31
C ALA A 36 10.55 0.06 30.39
N VAL A 37 10.39 -1.14 30.97
CA VAL A 37 10.27 -2.39 30.21
C VAL A 37 8.89 -3.01 30.38
N ILE A 38 8.49 -3.33 31.62
CA ILE A 38 7.29 -4.13 31.89
C ILE A 38 6.00 -3.35 31.55
N TYR A 39 5.91 -2.08 31.96
CA TYR A 39 4.73 -1.26 31.70
C TYR A 39 4.49 -1.02 30.19
N PRO A 40 5.49 -0.59 29.40
CA PRO A 40 5.34 -0.49 27.95
C PRO A 40 5.02 -1.84 27.29
N LEU A 41 5.65 -2.95 27.69
CA LEU A 41 5.32 -4.28 27.17
C LEU A 41 3.88 -4.70 27.47
N GLY A 42 3.40 -4.47 28.70
CA GLY A 42 2.01 -4.77 29.08
C GLY A 42 1.01 -3.88 28.33
N LYS A 43 1.37 -2.62 28.07
CA LYS A 43 0.57 -1.70 27.26
C LYS A 43 0.58 -2.10 25.78
N LEU A 44 1.74 -2.50 25.24
CA LEU A 44 1.91 -3.01 23.88
C LEU A 44 1.14 -4.32 23.67
N ARG A 45 1.06 -5.21 24.66
CA ARG A 45 0.20 -6.41 24.58
C ARG A 45 -1.26 -6.07 24.32
N LYS A 46 -1.78 -4.97 24.86
CA LYS A 46 -3.16 -4.53 24.56
C LYS A 46 -3.32 -4.00 23.13
N PHE A 47 -2.24 -3.56 22.51
CA PHE A 47 -2.21 -3.15 21.10
C PHE A 47 -1.88 -4.31 20.16
N PHE A 48 -1.18 -5.34 20.64
CA PHE A 48 -0.81 -6.55 19.88
C PHE A 48 -1.98 -7.53 19.67
N VAL A 49 -3.11 -7.35 20.35
CA VAL A 49 -4.32 -8.20 20.19
C VAL A 49 -5.05 -7.98 18.85
N ALA A 50 -4.50 -7.14 17.95
CA ALA A 50 -5.02 -7.03 16.58
C ALA A 50 -4.31 -7.97 15.58
N ALA A 51 -3.25 -8.65 15.97
CA ALA A 51 -2.60 -9.67 15.13
C ALA A 51 -2.39 -10.91 16.00
N THR A 52 -3.32 -11.85 15.92
CA THR A 52 -3.28 -13.08 16.71
C THR A 52 -2.09 -13.91 16.25
N ARG A 53 -1.35 -14.51 17.19
CA ARG A 53 -0.23 -15.41 16.88
C ARG A 53 -0.66 -16.58 15.98
N ASP A 54 -1.93 -16.97 16.09
CA ASP A 54 -2.55 -17.98 15.25
C ASP A 54 -2.59 -17.55 13.76
N ASP A 55 -2.52 -16.26 13.44
CA ASP A 55 -2.42 -15.76 12.05
C ASP A 55 -0.99 -15.91 11.45
N PHE A 56 0.02 -16.18 12.27
CA PHE A 56 1.42 -16.28 11.84
C PHE A 56 1.96 -17.71 11.84
N ASP A 57 1.37 -18.62 12.62
CA ASP A 57 1.88 -19.99 12.78
C ASP A 57 1.44 -20.93 11.63
N ASP A 58 0.50 -20.54 10.75
CA ASP A 58 0.11 -21.34 9.57
C ASP A 58 0.52 -20.69 8.23
N PRO A 59 1.63 -21.14 7.60
CA PRO A 59 2.07 -20.59 6.31
C PRO A 59 1.09 -20.92 5.16
N SER A 60 0.18 -21.88 5.33
CA SER A 60 -0.80 -22.23 4.30
C SER A 60 -1.99 -21.26 4.26
N ASP A 61 -2.31 -20.61 5.39
CA ASP A 61 -3.36 -19.59 5.47
C ASP A 61 -2.89 -18.24 4.92
N ARG A 62 -1.59 -17.97 4.89
CA ARG A 62 -1.03 -16.75 4.27
C ARG A 62 -1.22 -16.74 2.75
N ILE A 63 -1.24 -17.92 2.11
CA ILE A 63 -1.48 -18.06 0.67
C ILE A 63 -2.99 -17.98 0.38
N ASN A 64 -3.83 -18.56 1.24
CA ASN A 64 -5.28 -18.56 1.03
C ASN A 64 -5.98 -17.25 1.45
N SER A 65 -5.42 -16.49 2.40
CA SER A 65 -5.94 -15.17 2.80
C SER A 65 -5.72 -14.07 1.76
N ARG A 66 -4.84 -14.30 0.76
CA ARG A 66 -4.71 -13.45 -0.44
C ARG A 66 -5.87 -13.63 -1.43
N SER A 67 -6.70 -14.68 -1.27
CA SER A 67 -7.86 -14.91 -2.12
C SER A 67 -9.15 -14.47 -1.41
N VAL A 68 -9.77 -13.43 -1.97
CA VAL A 68 -11.02 -12.83 -1.51
C VAL A 68 -12.11 -13.89 -1.31
N SER A 69 -12.68 -13.89 -0.10
CA SER A 69 -14.01 -14.41 0.25
C SER A 69 -14.26 -15.92 0.10
N LYS A 70 -13.93 -16.71 1.13
CA LYS A 70 -14.80 -17.84 1.51
C LYS A 70 -15.05 -17.85 3.00
N SER A 71 -16.28 -17.45 3.33
CA SER A 71 -16.94 -17.67 4.60
C SER A 71 -16.81 -19.10 5.07
N ILE A 72 -16.63 -19.32 6.37
CA ILE A 72 -17.59 -19.99 7.25
C ILE A 72 -16.97 -20.09 8.66
N GLY A 73 -17.58 -19.42 9.66
CA GLY A 73 -17.65 -20.02 10.99
C GLY A 73 -17.20 -19.28 12.25
N SER A 74 -17.11 -17.94 12.35
CA SER A 74 -17.06 -17.27 13.68
C SER A 74 -17.58 -15.83 13.68
N SER A 75 -18.85 -15.65 14.02
CA SER A 75 -19.72 -14.57 13.54
C SER A 75 -19.82 -13.28 14.38
N ARG A 76 -18.81 -12.89 15.17
CA ARG A 76 -18.91 -11.60 15.92
C ARG A 76 -17.73 -10.66 15.88
N PHE A 77 -16.53 -11.11 15.52
CA PHE A 77 -15.36 -10.23 15.48
C PHE A 77 -14.94 -9.86 14.03
N GLU A 78 -15.12 -10.79 13.08
CA GLU A 78 -14.71 -10.57 11.67
C GLU A 78 -15.54 -9.51 10.93
N PHE A 79 -16.82 -9.34 11.29
CA PHE A 79 -17.69 -8.40 10.57
C PHE A 79 -17.20 -6.94 10.71
N SER A 80 -16.61 -6.58 11.86
CA SER A 80 -16.11 -5.21 12.06
C SER A 80 -14.80 -4.93 11.32
N LEU A 81 -13.93 -5.91 11.12
CA LEU A 81 -12.62 -5.69 10.48
C LEU A 81 -12.78 -5.51 8.97
N ASN A 82 -13.63 -6.32 8.34
CA ASN A 82 -13.95 -6.16 6.91
C ASN A 82 -14.60 -4.80 6.62
N ASP A 83 -15.43 -4.29 7.53
CA ASP A 83 -15.99 -2.94 7.39
C ASP A 83 -14.91 -1.86 7.50
N LYS A 84 -13.89 -2.03 8.36
CA LYS A 84 -12.79 -1.05 8.49
C LYS A 84 -11.82 -1.06 7.33
N ARG A 85 -11.47 -2.22 6.78
CA ARG A 85 -10.65 -2.29 5.56
C ARG A 85 -11.39 -1.65 4.39
N ARG A 86 -12.68 -1.92 4.22
CA ARG A 86 -13.51 -1.25 3.19
C ARG A 86 -13.59 0.26 3.39
N GLU A 87 -13.77 0.72 4.63
CA GLU A 87 -13.75 2.15 4.98
C GLU A 87 -12.41 2.78 4.60
N PHE A 88 -11.30 2.12 4.89
CA PHE A 88 -9.96 2.57 4.50
C PHE A 88 -9.80 2.68 2.98
N LEU A 89 -10.18 1.64 2.22
CA LEU A 89 -10.11 1.69 0.74
C LEU A 89 -10.99 2.82 0.19
N SER A 90 -12.19 3.01 0.74
CA SER A 90 -13.07 4.12 0.34
C SER A 90 -12.47 5.52 0.60
N ILE A 91 -11.60 5.64 1.61
CA ILE A 91 -10.85 6.86 1.90
C ILE A 91 -9.75 7.08 0.87
N LEU A 92 -9.07 6.01 0.46
CA LEU A 92 -8.05 6.08 -0.59
C LEU A 92 -8.65 6.48 -1.94
N ASP A 93 -9.84 5.97 -2.28
CA ASP A 93 -10.50 6.25 -3.55
C ASP A 93 -11.14 7.65 -3.60
N SER A 94 -11.30 8.31 -2.46
CA SER A 94 -11.84 9.67 -2.38
C SER A 94 -10.71 10.70 -2.33
N PRO A 95 -10.53 11.57 -3.36
CA PRO A 95 -9.38 12.49 -3.40
C PRO A 95 -9.27 13.44 -2.20
N SER A 96 -10.41 13.87 -1.65
CA SER A 96 -10.46 14.78 -0.50
C SER A 96 -10.10 14.08 0.82
N MET A 97 -10.55 12.83 0.99
CA MET A 97 -10.22 12.02 2.16
C MET A 97 -8.79 11.50 2.07
N PHE A 98 -8.34 11.08 0.89
CA PHE A 98 -6.95 10.71 0.62
C PHE A 98 -5.99 11.86 0.94
N LYS A 99 -6.31 13.10 0.53
CA LYS A 99 -5.51 14.29 0.92
C LYS A 99 -5.42 14.47 2.43
N SER A 100 -6.51 14.19 3.15
CA SER A 100 -6.53 14.30 4.62
C SER A 100 -5.73 13.17 5.28
N LEU A 101 -5.78 11.96 4.71
CA LEU A 101 -4.96 10.82 5.13
C LEU A 101 -3.46 11.09 4.87
N SER A 102 -3.12 11.65 3.70
CA SER A 102 -1.77 12.08 3.32
C SER A 102 -1.19 13.09 4.31
N LEU A 103 -1.98 14.09 4.71
CA LEU A 103 -1.57 15.04 5.75
C LEU A 103 -1.29 14.35 7.09
N CYS A 104 -2.10 13.36 7.48
CA CYS A 104 -1.88 12.57 8.69
C CYS A 104 -0.61 11.70 8.57
N ALA A 105 -0.39 11.05 7.43
CA ALA A 105 0.82 10.27 7.16
C ALA A 105 2.08 11.14 7.27
N ASN A 106 2.07 12.34 6.70
CA ASN A 106 3.18 13.30 6.77
C ASN A 106 3.49 13.73 8.21
N GLN A 107 2.47 13.93 9.04
CA GLN A 107 2.65 14.25 10.48
C GLN A 107 3.26 13.08 11.28
N HIS A 108 3.20 11.87 10.74
CA HIS A 108 3.67 10.66 11.39
C HIS A 108 4.89 10.02 10.70
N LEU A 109 5.59 10.78 9.85
CA LEU A 109 6.79 10.33 9.13
C LEU A 109 6.53 9.14 8.19
N CYS A 110 5.28 8.96 7.74
CA CYS A 110 4.87 7.93 6.78
C CYS A 110 4.68 8.52 5.37
N SER A 111 5.39 9.61 5.03
CA SER A 111 5.29 10.25 3.71
C SER A 111 5.75 9.36 2.54
N PRO A 112 6.78 8.49 2.67
CA PRO A 112 7.21 7.64 1.55
C PRO A 112 6.11 6.69 1.06
N PHE A 113 5.27 6.16 1.96
CA PHE A 113 4.15 5.29 1.60
C PHE A 113 3.09 6.00 0.76
N ILE A 114 2.82 7.27 1.04
CA ILE A 114 1.88 8.07 0.25
C ILE A 114 2.47 8.38 -1.12
N LEU A 115 3.75 8.78 -1.16
CA LEU A 115 4.45 9.06 -2.42
C LEU A 115 4.52 7.81 -3.32
N PHE A 116 4.81 6.64 -2.73
CA PHE A 116 4.76 5.36 -3.42
C PHE A 116 3.41 5.14 -4.10
N LEU A 117 2.30 5.30 -3.37
CA LEU A 117 0.96 5.10 -3.94
C LEU A 117 0.62 6.12 -5.03
N GLU A 118 0.99 7.39 -4.84
CA GLU A 118 0.77 8.44 -5.84
C GLU A 118 1.54 8.16 -7.14
N GLU A 119 2.81 7.76 -7.04
CA GLU A 119 3.63 7.40 -8.20
C GLU A 119 3.21 6.08 -8.82
N TYR A 120 2.73 5.11 -8.02
CA TYR A 120 2.14 3.87 -8.56
C TYR A 120 0.87 4.18 -9.37
N GLN A 121 0.02 5.12 -8.93
CA GLN A 121 -1.12 5.59 -9.72
C GLN A 121 -0.67 6.32 -11.00
N ALA A 122 0.41 7.09 -10.94
CA ALA A 122 0.97 7.75 -12.12
C ALA A 122 1.49 6.72 -13.14
N LEU A 123 2.27 5.73 -12.68
CA LEU A 123 2.74 4.61 -13.50
C LEU A 123 1.55 3.87 -14.14
N LYS A 124 0.55 3.51 -13.34
CA LYS A 124 -0.68 2.85 -13.81
C LYS A 124 -1.38 3.64 -14.91
N ARG A 125 -1.56 4.95 -14.73
CA ARG A 125 -2.17 5.82 -15.76
C ARG A 125 -1.35 5.83 -17.05
N ARG A 126 -0.02 5.95 -16.97
CA ARG A 126 0.86 5.92 -18.15
C ARG A 126 0.78 4.59 -18.90
N VAL A 127 0.75 3.47 -18.17
CA VAL A 127 0.52 2.14 -18.77
C VAL A 127 -0.82 2.14 -19.49
N MET A 128 -1.90 2.57 -18.84
CA MET A 128 -3.22 2.59 -19.45
C MET A 128 -3.32 3.51 -20.68
N GLU A 129 -2.66 4.68 -20.64
CA GLU A 129 -2.59 5.60 -21.77
C GLU A 129 -1.90 4.95 -22.97
N GLU A 130 -0.74 4.32 -22.76
CA GLU A 130 0.01 3.64 -23.83
C GLU A 130 -0.80 2.51 -24.45
N PHE A 131 -1.47 1.70 -23.62
CA PHE A 131 -2.39 0.67 -24.09
C PHE A 131 -3.60 1.23 -24.84
N ALA A 132 -4.01 2.48 -24.57
CA ALA A 132 -5.14 3.12 -25.25
C ALA A 132 -4.73 3.77 -26.58
N THR A 133 -3.51 4.29 -26.69
CA THR A 133 -2.98 5.00 -27.87
C THR A 133 -2.34 4.06 -28.89
N ASN A 134 -1.66 3.01 -28.43
CA ASN A 134 -0.89 2.12 -29.29
C ASN A 134 -1.77 0.94 -29.76
N ILE A 135 -2.34 1.06 -30.96
CA ILE A 135 -3.23 0.06 -31.56
C ILE A 135 -2.48 -1.27 -31.78
N ASP A 136 -1.22 -1.18 -32.20
CA ASP A 136 -0.38 -2.36 -32.46
C ASP A 136 -0.12 -3.11 -31.16
N LEU A 137 0.18 -2.39 -30.08
CA LEU A 137 0.32 -2.98 -28.74
C LEU A 137 -0.99 -3.63 -28.27
N ALA A 138 -2.12 -2.91 -28.38
CA ALA A 138 -3.41 -3.43 -27.97
C ALA A 138 -3.80 -4.70 -28.76
N SER A 139 -3.47 -4.74 -30.05
CA SER A 139 -3.72 -5.91 -30.91
C SER A 139 -2.76 -7.07 -30.61
N TYR A 140 -1.47 -6.81 -30.40
CA TYR A 140 -0.49 -7.80 -29.99
C TYR A 140 -0.92 -8.50 -28.70
N TYR A 141 -1.34 -7.73 -27.70
CA TYR A 141 -1.86 -8.29 -26.45
C TYR A 141 -3.18 -9.02 -26.70
N ARG A 142 -4.11 -8.48 -27.50
CA ARG A 142 -5.34 -9.20 -27.81
C ARG A 142 -5.08 -10.57 -28.47
N GLU A 143 -4.03 -10.71 -29.27
CA GLU A 143 -3.65 -11.97 -29.92
C GLU A 143 -2.91 -12.94 -28.97
N HIS A 144 -2.04 -12.41 -28.11
CA HIS A 144 -1.25 -13.23 -27.17
C HIS A 144 -1.99 -13.55 -25.86
N LEU A 145 -3.03 -12.77 -25.51
CA LEU A 145 -3.88 -13.04 -24.38
C LEU A 145 -4.88 -14.13 -24.78
N ILE A 146 -4.97 -15.17 -23.95
CA ILE A 146 -5.85 -16.32 -24.18
C ILE A 146 -7.28 -15.78 -24.32
N PRO A 147 -7.93 -15.93 -25.49
CA PRO A 147 -9.32 -15.56 -25.60
C PRO A 147 -10.09 -16.43 -24.62
N VAL A 148 -10.90 -15.80 -23.77
CA VAL A 148 -11.80 -16.50 -22.87
C VAL A 148 -12.86 -17.20 -23.73
N THR A 149 -12.52 -18.35 -24.28
CA THR A 149 -13.50 -19.24 -24.92
C THR A 149 -14.39 -19.73 -23.80
N ARG A 150 -15.48 -19.01 -23.60
CA ARG A 150 -16.57 -19.35 -22.68
C ARG A 150 -17.28 -20.59 -23.24
N ASN A 151 -16.59 -21.73 -23.17
CA ASN A 151 -17.06 -23.01 -23.71
C ASN A 151 -18.05 -23.73 -22.78
N ASP A 152 -18.50 -23.08 -21.71
CA ASP A 152 -19.51 -23.62 -20.81
C ASP A 152 -20.84 -22.90 -20.97
N GLN A 153 -21.64 -23.37 -21.94
CA GLN A 153 -23.09 -23.59 -21.79
C GLN A 153 -23.69 -24.07 -23.13
N SER A 154 -23.61 -25.39 -23.37
CA SER A 154 -24.74 -26.18 -23.86
C SER A 154 -24.29 -27.62 -24.14
N ALA A 155 -24.15 -28.44 -23.09
CA ALA A 155 -24.44 -29.87 -23.17
C ALA A 155 -24.43 -30.49 -21.77
N GLY A 156 -25.59 -30.96 -21.32
CA GLY A 156 -25.67 -32.00 -20.29
C GLY A 156 -26.00 -31.51 -18.89
N HIS A 157 -27.29 -31.36 -18.63
CA HIS A 157 -27.87 -31.64 -17.31
C HIS A 157 -27.47 -33.08 -16.89
N PRO A 158 -26.80 -33.31 -15.74
CA PRO A 158 -27.00 -34.53 -14.99
C PRO A 158 -28.11 -34.28 -13.97
N ASN A 159 -29.07 -35.20 -13.95
CA ASN A 159 -30.17 -35.28 -13.00
C ASN A 159 -29.69 -35.04 -11.56
N ILE A 160 -30.32 -34.08 -10.87
CA ILE A 160 -30.28 -33.98 -9.42
C ILE A 160 -31.14 -35.15 -8.90
N HIS A 161 -30.48 -36.26 -8.59
CA HIS A 161 -31.08 -37.34 -7.84
C HIS A 161 -31.11 -36.94 -6.36
N VAL A 162 -32.33 -36.75 -5.85
CA VAL A 162 -32.62 -36.65 -4.42
C VAL A 162 -32.23 -37.96 -3.74
N PHE A 163 -31.26 -37.88 -2.83
CA PHE A 163 -30.88 -38.91 -1.85
C PHE A 163 -30.37 -38.11 -0.64
N GLY A 164 -30.89 -38.19 0.58
CA GLY A 164 -31.48 -39.31 1.29
C GLY A 164 -30.80 -39.29 2.66
N LYS A 165 -31.55 -38.94 3.71
CA LYS A 165 -31.10 -38.97 5.11
C LYS A 165 -30.38 -40.29 5.42
N ARG A 166 -29.22 -40.24 6.09
CA ARG A 166 -28.70 -41.40 6.80
C ARG A 166 -27.92 -41.02 8.05
N ASP A 167 -28.23 -41.79 9.08
CA ASP A 167 -27.90 -41.63 10.48
C ASP A 167 -26.41 -41.82 10.78
N GLN A 168 -25.93 -41.05 11.75
CA GLN A 168 -24.66 -41.31 12.42
C GLN A 168 -24.89 -42.37 13.50
N ASN A 169 -24.28 -43.54 13.34
CA ASN A 169 -24.02 -44.46 14.46
C ASN A 169 -22.88 -45.44 14.12
N HIS A 170 -22.06 -45.69 15.15
CA HIS A 170 -21.00 -46.70 15.28
C HIS A 170 -19.71 -46.47 14.49
N SER A 171 -18.54 -46.90 14.95
CA SER A 171 -18.01 -47.36 16.24
C SER A 171 -16.53 -47.62 15.96
N TYR A 172 -15.67 -47.43 16.95
CA TYR A 172 -14.26 -47.78 16.86
C TYR A 172 -14.07 -49.27 16.49
N ASN A 173 -13.15 -49.54 15.57
CA ASN A 173 -12.30 -50.73 15.61
C ASN A 173 -11.03 -50.53 14.76
N SER A 174 -9.92 -50.55 15.48
CA SER A 174 -8.57 -50.87 15.01
C SER A 174 -8.50 -52.25 14.35
N ILE A 175 -7.63 -52.42 13.35
CA ILE A 175 -6.59 -53.48 13.26
C ILE A 175 -5.97 -53.55 11.83
N SER A 176 -4.63 -53.66 11.82
CA SER A 176 -3.70 -54.24 10.84
C SER A 176 -3.51 -53.64 9.44
N SER A 177 -2.27 -53.20 9.19
CA SER A 177 -1.57 -53.32 7.89
C SER A 177 -1.44 -54.79 7.44
N PRO A 178 -1.26 -55.04 6.14
CA PRO A 178 0.10 -55.35 5.68
C PRO A 178 0.49 -54.76 4.31
N ASN A 179 1.81 -54.76 4.10
CA ASN A 179 2.56 -54.41 2.90
C ASN A 179 2.08 -55.13 1.63
N ASN A 180 2.10 -54.46 0.47
CA ASN A 180 3.11 -54.64 -0.59
C ASN A 180 2.65 -54.14 -1.98
N LEU A 181 3.67 -53.72 -2.75
CA LEU A 181 3.80 -53.73 -4.21
C LEU A 181 3.25 -52.56 -5.07
N ARG A 182 4.24 -51.79 -5.55
CA ARG A 182 4.65 -51.72 -6.98
C ARG A 182 3.83 -50.82 -7.90
N GLY A 183 4.44 -49.69 -8.28
CA GLY A 183 4.10 -48.92 -9.47
C GLY A 183 4.96 -47.66 -9.62
N SER A 184 6.13 -47.79 -10.26
CA SER A 184 6.82 -46.65 -10.89
C SER A 184 6.12 -46.28 -12.20
N PRO A 185 6.18 -45.00 -12.61
CA PRO A 185 6.80 -44.67 -13.90
C PRO A 185 7.74 -43.45 -13.74
N GLN A 186 9.02 -43.56 -14.08
CA GLN A 186 9.61 -43.29 -15.41
C GLN A 186 9.28 -41.92 -16.03
N TYR A 187 10.32 -41.07 -16.06
CA TYR A 187 10.77 -40.19 -17.14
C TYR A 187 9.79 -39.18 -17.78
N LEU A 188 10.09 -37.90 -17.56
CA LEU A 188 10.20 -36.93 -18.66
C LEU A 188 11.53 -36.16 -18.51
N LYS A 189 12.21 -36.04 -19.65
CA LYS A 189 13.60 -35.71 -19.87
C LYS A 189 13.62 -34.43 -20.72
N SER A 190 14.54 -33.50 -20.42
CA SER A 190 15.02 -32.36 -21.24
C SER A 190 13.99 -31.27 -21.61
N SER A 191 14.29 -29.97 -21.55
CA SER A 191 15.46 -29.30 -22.11
C SER A 191 16.09 -28.25 -21.19
N LEU A 192 17.33 -28.54 -20.77
CA LEU A 192 18.31 -27.58 -20.29
C LEU A 192 18.88 -26.87 -21.53
N VAL A 193 18.57 -25.58 -21.70
CA VAL A 193 19.29 -24.71 -22.63
C VAL A 193 20.39 -24.04 -21.84
N SER A 194 21.61 -24.56 -21.98
CA SER A 194 22.83 -23.91 -21.52
C SER A 194 23.15 -22.73 -22.43
N PHE A 195 22.93 -21.50 -21.98
CA PHE A 195 23.53 -20.33 -22.60
C PHE A 195 24.87 -20.03 -21.94
N ASN A 196 25.94 -20.40 -22.63
CA ASN A 196 27.24 -19.77 -22.46
C ASN A 196 27.15 -18.38 -23.11
N SER A 197 27.32 -17.31 -22.33
CA SER A 197 27.76 -16.03 -22.88
C SER A 197 28.96 -15.52 -22.09
N SER A 198 30.07 -15.57 -22.82
CA SER A 198 31.31 -14.82 -22.70
C SER A 198 31.21 -13.51 -21.90
N VAL A 199 32.06 -13.46 -20.88
CA VAL A 199 32.70 -12.28 -20.29
C VAL A 199 33.04 -11.26 -21.38
N SER A 200 32.46 -10.06 -21.28
CA SER A 200 33.01 -8.86 -21.91
C SER A 200 33.24 -7.81 -20.82
N SER A 201 34.51 -7.55 -20.60
CA SER A 201 35.06 -6.47 -19.80
C SER A 201 34.67 -5.13 -20.42
N ILE A 202 33.81 -4.36 -19.74
CA ILE A 202 33.56 -2.96 -20.09
C ILE A 202 34.35 -2.07 -19.13
N ASN A 203 35.23 -1.28 -19.75
CA ASN A 203 36.06 -0.23 -19.19
C ASN A 203 35.31 0.66 -18.18
N LYS A 204 35.84 0.73 -16.97
CA LYS A 204 35.65 1.86 -16.06
C LYS A 204 36.82 2.81 -16.26
N ASP A 205 36.66 3.80 -17.12
CA ASP A 205 37.53 4.97 -17.15
C ASP A 205 36.74 6.21 -17.57
N HIS A 206 37.11 7.34 -16.97
CA HIS A 206 36.61 8.70 -17.16
C HIS A 206 35.24 9.09 -16.55
N PHE A 207 35.28 9.60 -15.32
CA PHE A 207 34.82 10.98 -15.02
C PHE A 207 35.43 11.44 -13.69
N GLY A 208 36.54 12.19 -13.76
CA GLY A 208 37.11 12.91 -12.64
C GLY A 208 36.49 14.30 -12.57
N ILE A 209 35.83 14.63 -11.47
CA ILE A 209 35.44 16.00 -11.14
C ILE A 209 36.38 16.47 -10.03
N LEU A 210 37.21 17.46 -10.37
CA LEU A 210 38.03 18.22 -9.44
C LEU A 210 37.14 18.89 -8.38
N ILE A 211 37.40 18.63 -7.11
CA ILE A 211 37.00 19.51 -6.02
C ILE A 211 38.23 20.32 -5.63
N ASP A 212 38.19 21.60 -5.99
CA ASP A 212 39.18 22.61 -5.62
C ASP A 212 38.90 23.05 -4.17
N THR A 213 39.75 22.63 -3.24
CA THR A 213 39.72 23.06 -1.84
C THR A 213 40.78 24.13 -1.61
N SER A 214 40.36 25.38 -1.55
CA SER A 214 41.16 26.48 -0.99
C SER A 214 40.87 26.63 0.51
N PRO A 215 41.88 26.76 1.39
CA PRO A 215 41.70 26.97 2.81
C PRO A 215 41.68 28.47 3.15
N LEU A 216 40.84 28.89 4.09
CA LEU A 216 40.97 30.18 4.74
C LEU A 216 40.97 30.01 6.26
N SER A 217 41.96 30.69 6.81
CA SER A 217 42.55 30.67 8.14
C SER A 217 41.73 31.34 9.23
N ASP A 218 41.88 30.78 10.43
CA ASP A 218 41.99 31.38 11.76
C ASP A 218 41.41 32.78 12.03
N GLU A 219 40.51 32.86 13.03
CA GLU A 219 40.68 33.87 14.08
C GLU A 219 40.03 33.47 15.42
N ASN A 220 40.79 33.69 16.49
CA ASN A 220 40.47 33.51 17.91
C ASN A 220 39.35 34.45 18.40
N SER A 221 38.56 34.01 19.38
CA SER A 221 38.44 34.75 20.65
C SER A 221 37.62 34.00 21.71
N GLU A 222 38.18 34.01 22.92
CA GLU A 222 37.56 33.59 24.17
C GLU A 222 36.36 34.47 24.54
N GLY A 223 35.31 33.85 25.11
CA GLY A 223 34.10 34.58 25.50
C GLY A 223 33.20 33.81 26.48
N LYS A 224 33.72 33.56 27.68
CA LYS A 224 33.02 32.97 28.83
C LYS A 224 31.82 33.82 29.27
N LYS A 225 30.57 33.43 28.94
CA LYS A 225 29.36 33.94 29.61
C LYS A 225 28.29 32.86 29.84
N ARG A 226 27.81 32.86 31.10
CA ARG A 226 26.72 32.07 31.70
C ARG A 226 25.48 31.98 30.81
N PHE A 227 25.00 30.76 30.54
CA PHE A 227 23.64 30.54 30.04
C PHE A 227 22.73 30.06 31.16
N ARG A 228 21.73 30.90 31.44
CA ARG A 228 20.64 30.72 32.38
C ARG A 228 19.55 29.95 31.63
N SER A 229 19.18 28.77 32.13
CA SER A 229 18.10 27.95 31.59
C SER A 229 16.75 28.65 31.80
N ASN A 230 16.16 29.16 30.72
CA ASN A 230 14.75 29.55 30.70
C ASN A 230 14.00 28.62 29.76
N SER A 231 13.21 27.75 30.37
CA SER A 231 12.15 26.96 29.74
C SER A 231 11.07 27.90 29.21
N HIS A 232 11.03 28.09 27.89
CA HIS A 232 9.88 28.68 27.22
C HIS A 232 9.41 27.76 26.10
N ASN A 233 8.13 27.46 26.20
CA ASN A 233 7.33 26.56 25.41
C ASN A 233 7.27 27.07 23.96
N SER A 234 8.15 26.58 23.09
CA SER A 234 8.14 26.90 21.66
C SER A 234 7.15 25.99 20.95
N ASN A 235 5.94 26.50 20.73
CA ASN A 235 5.07 26.08 19.63
C ASN A 235 5.82 26.31 18.32
N ARG A 236 6.60 25.30 17.90
CA ARG A 236 7.29 25.28 16.61
C ARG A 236 6.20 25.07 15.54
N LYS A 237 5.71 26.17 14.96
CA LYS A 237 5.05 26.14 13.65
C LYS A 237 6.07 25.56 12.67
N ILE A 238 5.97 24.27 12.42
CA ILE A 238 6.65 23.64 11.30
C ILE A 238 6.06 24.31 10.06
N ASN A 239 6.90 25.04 9.32
CA ASN A 239 6.53 25.64 8.03
C ASN A 239 6.20 24.49 7.08
N SER A 240 4.90 24.21 6.90
CA SER A 240 4.35 23.20 6.00
C SER A 240 4.46 23.58 4.51
N ASN A 241 5.42 24.43 4.14
CA ASN A 241 5.60 24.95 2.78
C ASN A 241 6.67 24.21 1.97
N ILE A 242 7.31 23.17 2.53
CA ILE A 242 8.04 22.17 1.72
C ILE A 242 7.02 21.09 1.34
N LEU A 243 5.99 21.49 0.59
CA LEU A 243 5.18 20.55 -0.16
C LEU A 243 6.05 20.19 -1.37
N ILE A 244 6.82 19.11 -1.26
CA ILE A 244 7.49 18.50 -2.42
C ILE A 244 6.36 18.25 -3.43
N ASN A 245 6.41 18.89 -4.59
CA ASN A 245 5.42 18.70 -5.64
C ASN A 245 5.76 17.37 -6.35
N PRO A 246 5.04 16.26 -6.06
CA PRO A 246 5.41 14.93 -6.56
C PRO A 246 5.35 14.86 -8.09
N ALA A 247 4.50 15.69 -8.72
CA ALA A 247 4.39 15.81 -10.17
C ALA A 247 5.67 16.24 -10.91
N LYS A 248 6.78 16.54 -10.23
CA LYS A 248 8.05 16.91 -10.89
C LYS A 248 8.97 15.75 -11.24
N TYR A 249 8.82 14.55 -10.65
CA TYR A 249 9.81 13.50 -10.86
C TYR A 249 9.63 12.73 -12.17
N PHE A 250 8.40 12.48 -12.61
CA PHE A 250 8.13 11.74 -13.85
C PHE A 250 7.65 12.59 -15.04
N ASP A 251 7.20 13.82 -14.82
CA ASP A 251 6.60 14.63 -15.89
C ASP A 251 7.64 15.37 -16.78
N ARG A 252 8.95 15.06 -16.65
CA ARG A 252 10.02 15.86 -17.30
C ARG A 252 11.19 15.13 -17.95
N ARG A 253 11.19 13.80 -18.08
CA ARG A 253 12.23 13.10 -18.88
C ARG A 253 11.61 12.02 -19.76
N GLY A 254 11.58 12.29 -21.07
CA GLY A 254 11.47 11.26 -22.10
C GLY A 254 10.16 11.29 -22.87
N LEU A 255 10.15 12.08 -23.95
CA LEU A 255 9.40 11.99 -25.21
C LEU A 255 9.12 13.42 -25.70
N ASN A 256 10.17 14.09 -26.18
CA ASN A 256 9.98 15.21 -27.10
C ASN A 256 9.55 14.61 -28.43
N PRO A 257 8.33 14.87 -28.95
CA PRO A 257 8.03 14.56 -30.33
C PRO A 257 8.92 15.44 -31.21
N ASP A 258 9.67 14.80 -32.10
CA ASP A 258 10.57 15.44 -33.05
C ASP A 258 9.77 16.43 -33.93
N PRO A 259 10.05 17.75 -33.90
CA PRO A 259 9.22 18.75 -34.56
C PRO A 259 9.45 18.87 -36.08
N THR A 260 10.08 17.88 -36.73
CA THR A 260 10.41 17.95 -38.17
C THR A 260 9.76 16.85 -39.00
N SER A 261 8.45 16.93 -39.20
CA SER A 261 7.79 16.27 -40.33
C SER A 261 6.85 17.26 -41.04
N HIS A 262 7.34 17.82 -42.14
CA HIS A 262 6.57 18.66 -43.06
C HIS A 262 5.38 17.90 -43.67
N PRO A 263 4.20 18.53 -43.82
CA PRO A 263 3.07 17.91 -44.48
C PRO A 263 3.27 17.97 -45.99
N ASN A 264 3.47 16.79 -46.61
CA ASN A 264 3.44 16.66 -48.06
C ASN A 264 2.01 16.79 -48.59
N HIS A 265 1.91 17.63 -49.61
CA HIS A 265 0.77 18.04 -50.39
C HIS A 265 0.03 16.83 -51.00
N LEU A 266 -1.21 16.55 -50.56
CA LEU A 266 -2.06 15.51 -51.15
C LEU A 266 -3.00 16.08 -52.21
N SER A 267 -2.95 15.49 -53.40
CA SER A 267 -3.80 15.74 -54.55
C SER A 267 -5.26 15.30 -54.31
N PRO A 268 -6.25 15.93 -54.98
CA PRO A 268 -7.67 15.60 -54.81
C PRO A 268 -8.02 14.34 -55.61
N SER A 269 -8.19 13.20 -54.92
CA SER A 269 -8.78 11.99 -55.51
C SER A 269 -10.29 11.95 -55.28
N THR A 270 -10.99 11.87 -56.40
CA THR A 270 -12.39 11.52 -56.66
C THR A 270 -13.18 10.89 -55.50
N GLU A 271 -14.20 11.65 -55.10
CA GLU A 271 -15.21 11.38 -54.09
C GLU A 271 -16.12 10.20 -54.49
N SER A 272 -15.81 9.01 -53.98
CA SER A 272 -16.73 7.86 -54.01
C SER A 272 -17.68 7.98 -52.81
N LYS A 273 -18.94 8.39 -53.08
CA LYS A 273 -20.05 8.38 -52.12
C LYS A 273 -20.36 6.95 -51.66
N ARG A 274 -19.61 6.46 -50.68
CA ARG A 274 -19.97 5.26 -49.91
C ARG A 274 -20.78 5.72 -48.70
N SER A 275 -22.06 5.35 -48.68
CA SER A 275 -22.97 5.63 -47.56
C SER A 275 -22.47 4.95 -46.29
N THR A 276 -21.74 5.70 -45.46
CA THR A 276 -21.26 5.23 -44.16
C THR A 276 -22.44 5.19 -43.20
N ASP A 277 -22.74 4.00 -42.71
CA ASP A 277 -23.86 3.71 -41.84
C ASP A 277 -23.71 4.46 -40.49
N PRO A 278 -24.60 5.41 -40.13
CA PRO A 278 -24.43 6.28 -38.97
C PRO A 278 -24.42 5.55 -37.62
N SER A 279 -24.73 4.25 -37.60
CA SER A 279 -24.73 3.42 -36.39
C SER A 279 -23.32 3.12 -35.84
N THR A 280 -22.28 3.15 -36.69
CA THR A 280 -20.92 2.72 -36.28
C THR A 280 -20.15 3.85 -35.58
N THR A 281 -20.33 5.10 -36.01
CA THR A 281 -19.63 6.27 -35.44
C THR A 281 -19.98 6.51 -33.96
N ASN A 282 -21.24 6.27 -33.57
CA ASN A 282 -21.68 6.46 -32.18
C ASN A 282 -21.02 5.47 -31.20
N LYS A 283 -20.66 4.25 -31.64
CA LYS A 283 -20.02 3.25 -30.77
C LYS A 283 -18.60 3.64 -30.37
N TYR A 284 -17.82 4.22 -31.30
CA TYR A 284 -16.45 4.64 -31.02
C TYR A 284 -16.40 5.80 -30.03
N ILE A 285 -17.25 6.82 -30.22
CA ILE A 285 -17.34 7.97 -29.31
C ILE A 285 -17.69 7.54 -27.88
N GLN A 286 -18.62 6.59 -27.73
CA GLN A 286 -18.99 6.09 -26.41
C GLN A 286 -17.85 5.32 -25.75
N LEU A 287 -17.09 4.53 -26.51
CA LEU A 287 -15.96 3.77 -26.00
C LEU A 287 -14.82 4.70 -25.53
N ASP A 288 -14.54 5.76 -26.27
CA ASP A 288 -13.52 6.75 -25.89
C ASP A 288 -13.90 7.51 -24.62
N LEU A 289 -15.17 7.87 -24.45
CA LEU A 289 -15.67 8.49 -23.22
C LEU A 289 -15.55 7.55 -22.01
N ILE A 290 -15.81 6.26 -22.20
CA ILE A 290 -15.66 5.26 -21.14
C ILE A 290 -14.18 5.09 -20.78
N LYS A 291 -13.30 4.95 -21.79
CA LYS A 291 -11.85 4.86 -21.58
C LYS A 291 -11.32 6.05 -20.79
N ASN A 292 -11.68 7.27 -21.19
CA ASN A 292 -11.28 8.50 -20.49
C ASN A 292 -11.78 8.54 -19.03
N ARG A 293 -12.98 8.02 -18.75
CA ARG A 293 -13.48 7.93 -17.37
C ARG A 293 -12.72 6.92 -16.53
N ILE A 294 -12.36 5.77 -17.10
CA ILE A 294 -11.60 4.72 -16.41
C ILE A 294 -10.17 5.23 -16.14
N LEU A 295 -9.52 5.84 -17.13
CA LEU A 295 -8.21 6.47 -17.01
C LEU A 295 -8.12 7.47 -15.86
N ILE A 296 -9.18 8.26 -15.64
CA ILE A 296 -9.20 9.30 -14.60
C ILE A 296 -9.59 8.75 -13.22
N ASN A 297 -10.45 7.73 -13.15
CA ASN A 297 -11.09 7.29 -11.91
C ASN A 297 -10.73 5.85 -11.51
N THR A 298 -9.58 5.34 -11.93
CA THR A 298 -9.15 4.01 -11.48
C THR A 298 -8.83 4.09 -9.97
N PRO A 299 -9.48 3.25 -9.13
CA PRO A 299 -9.23 3.21 -7.69
C PRO A 299 -7.78 2.96 -7.32
N ILE A 300 -7.33 3.42 -6.15
CA ILE A 300 -5.95 3.18 -5.70
C ILE A 300 -5.71 1.70 -5.42
N SER A 301 -6.76 1.01 -4.96
CA SER A 301 -6.74 -0.41 -4.62
C SER A 301 -6.61 -1.35 -5.81
N VAL A 302 -6.80 -0.87 -7.05
CA VAL A 302 -6.73 -1.69 -8.27
C VAL A 302 -5.30 -1.72 -8.78
N SER A 303 -4.79 -2.93 -9.09
CA SER A 303 -3.45 -3.12 -9.65
C SER A 303 -3.33 -2.62 -11.10
N ILE A 304 -2.11 -2.55 -11.62
CA ILE A 304 -1.88 -2.19 -13.03
C ILE A 304 -2.52 -3.23 -13.96
N SER A 305 -2.29 -4.52 -13.69
CA SER A 305 -2.84 -5.63 -14.49
C SER A 305 -4.38 -5.61 -14.52
N GLU A 306 -5.01 -5.43 -13.36
CA GLU A 306 -6.48 -5.34 -13.24
C GLU A 306 -7.04 -4.10 -13.94
N ALA A 307 -6.36 -2.95 -13.86
CA ALA A 307 -6.80 -1.74 -14.56
C ALA A 307 -6.72 -1.88 -16.09
N VAL A 308 -5.70 -2.56 -16.61
CA VAL A 308 -5.63 -2.88 -18.05
C VAL A 308 -6.75 -3.85 -18.42
N GLN A 309 -7.04 -4.85 -17.59
CA GLN A 309 -8.17 -5.76 -17.80
C GLN A 309 -9.52 -5.03 -17.83
N MET A 310 -9.71 -4.00 -16.99
CA MET A 310 -10.92 -3.16 -17.01
C MET A 310 -11.10 -2.40 -18.33
N MET A 311 -10.01 -2.03 -19.01
CA MET A 311 -10.09 -1.40 -20.35
C MET A 311 -10.39 -2.42 -21.46
N TYR A 312 -10.01 -3.68 -21.26
CA TYR A 312 -10.14 -4.74 -22.24
C TYR A 312 -10.86 -5.97 -21.66
N PRO A 313 -12.16 -5.87 -21.31
CA PRO A 313 -12.89 -6.95 -20.64
C PRO A 313 -13.04 -8.22 -21.49
N SER A 314 -12.74 -8.17 -22.79
CA SER A 314 -12.69 -9.31 -23.69
C SER A 314 -11.40 -10.12 -23.61
N SER A 315 -10.40 -9.65 -22.86
CA SER A 315 -9.05 -10.20 -22.81
C SER A 315 -8.64 -10.43 -21.36
N GLU A 316 -8.07 -11.60 -21.07
CA GLU A 316 -7.50 -11.90 -19.76
C GLU A 316 -6.10 -11.32 -19.68
N VAL A 317 -5.89 -10.36 -18.78
CA VAL A 317 -4.56 -9.81 -18.48
C VAL A 317 -4.09 -10.41 -17.17
N PHE A 318 -2.91 -11.02 -17.18
CA PHE A 318 -2.34 -11.64 -15.99
C PHE A 318 -1.29 -10.72 -15.35
N PRO A 319 -1.06 -10.80 -14.03
CA PRO A 319 0.05 -10.10 -13.39
C PRO A 319 1.42 -10.47 -14.00
N SER A 320 1.57 -11.70 -14.48
CA SER A 320 2.78 -12.21 -15.16
C SER A 320 2.91 -11.76 -16.61
N THR A 321 1.96 -11.00 -17.15
CA THR A 321 2.05 -10.50 -18.52
C THR A 321 3.25 -9.54 -18.62
N PRO A 322 4.17 -9.73 -19.60
CA PRO A 322 5.37 -8.90 -19.71
C PRO A 322 5.02 -7.43 -19.95
N VAL A 323 5.90 -6.52 -19.52
CA VAL A 323 5.77 -5.09 -19.78
C VAL A 323 6.22 -4.76 -21.21
N PRO A 324 5.45 -3.95 -21.97
CA PRO A 324 5.86 -3.43 -23.27
C PRO A 324 7.21 -2.72 -23.20
N HIS A 325 8.04 -2.85 -24.23
CA HIS A 325 9.38 -2.28 -24.24
C HIS A 325 9.39 -0.77 -23.98
N GLU A 326 8.39 -0.06 -24.52
CA GLU A 326 8.19 1.38 -24.38
C GLU A 326 7.97 1.81 -22.92
N LEU A 327 7.42 0.92 -22.09
CA LEU A 327 7.09 1.19 -20.69
C LEU A 327 8.16 0.71 -19.72
N ARG A 328 9.13 -0.11 -20.15
CA ARG A 328 10.16 -0.69 -19.28
C ARG A 328 10.94 0.36 -18.48
N GLN A 329 11.30 1.48 -19.12
CA GLN A 329 12.03 2.55 -18.45
C GLN A 329 11.25 3.17 -17.28
N LEU A 330 9.91 3.24 -17.39
CA LEU A 330 9.06 3.77 -16.31
C LEU A 330 9.06 2.81 -15.11
N PHE A 331 8.99 1.49 -15.35
CA PHE A 331 9.07 0.48 -14.30
C PHE A 331 10.44 0.49 -13.61
N ILE A 332 11.53 0.53 -14.38
CA ILE A 332 12.90 0.61 -13.83
C ILE A 332 13.06 1.88 -13.00
N SER A 333 12.56 3.02 -13.49
CA SER A 333 12.61 4.28 -12.75
C SER A 333 11.78 4.23 -11.46
N PHE A 334 10.64 3.55 -11.46
CA PHE A 334 9.84 3.36 -10.25
C PHE A 334 10.58 2.50 -9.22
N PHE A 335 11.20 1.40 -9.67
CA PHE A 335 12.04 0.54 -8.85
C PHE A 335 13.20 1.30 -8.20
N ASN A 336 14.00 2.01 -9.00
CA ASN A 336 15.17 2.76 -8.52
C ASN A 336 14.82 3.83 -7.47
N VAL A 337 13.59 4.34 -7.48
CA VAL A 337 13.17 5.39 -6.55
C VAL A 337 12.59 4.80 -5.27
N PHE A 338 11.79 3.73 -5.35
CA PHE A 338 11.01 3.30 -4.19
C PHE A 338 11.37 1.92 -3.64
N VAL A 339 11.97 1.05 -4.44
CA VAL A 339 12.21 -0.35 -4.07
C VAL A 339 13.69 -0.63 -3.87
N ASP A 340 14.55 0.02 -4.64
CA ASP A 340 16.01 -0.08 -4.50
C ASP A 340 16.43 0.24 -3.05
N PRO A 341 17.11 -0.68 -2.34
CA PRO A 341 17.54 -0.47 -0.95
C PRO A 341 18.50 0.70 -0.77
N ASP A 342 19.20 1.12 -1.84
CA ASP A 342 20.11 2.26 -1.81
C ASP A 342 19.41 3.59 -2.09
N SER A 343 18.10 3.59 -2.37
CA SER A 343 17.33 4.80 -2.66
C SER A 343 17.00 5.63 -1.42
N GLU A 344 17.04 6.95 -1.55
CA GLU A 344 16.61 7.91 -0.52
C GLU A 344 15.11 7.82 -0.18
N LEU A 345 14.29 7.34 -1.13
CA LEU A 345 12.84 7.20 -1.00
C LEU A 345 12.38 5.75 -0.88
N VAL A 346 13.30 4.85 -0.52
CA VAL A 346 12.99 3.44 -0.28
C VAL A 346 11.82 3.29 0.71
N VAL A 347 10.82 2.49 0.33
CA VAL A 347 9.74 2.13 1.23
C VAL A 347 10.13 0.95 2.11
N ASP A 348 9.76 1.01 3.39
CA ASP A 348 10.01 -0.05 4.37
C ASP A 348 9.05 -1.23 4.14
N ILE A 349 9.31 -2.03 3.10
CA ILE A 349 8.59 -3.27 2.76
C ILE A 349 9.47 -4.50 3.05
N HIS A 350 8.88 -5.68 3.09
CA HIS A 350 9.57 -6.90 3.45
C HIS A 350 10.68 -7.24 2.43
N MET A 351 11.87 -7.59 2.95
CA MET A 351 13.05 -7.84 2.13
C MET A 351 12.84 -8.93 1.07
N SER A 352 12.03 -9.95 1.35
CA SER A 352 11.76 -10.99 0.34
C SER A 352 11.07 -10.45 -0.92
N ILE A 353 10.23 -9.40 -0.78
CA ILE A 353 9.57 -8.75 -1.92
C ILE A 353 10.60 -7.92 -2.69
N VAL A 354 11.48 -7.22 -1.97
CA VAL A 354 12.58 -6.45 -2.58
C VAL A 354 13.51 -7.37 -3.37
N ASP A 355 13.92 -8.50 -2.79
CA ASP A 355 14.78 -9.50 -3.43
C ASP A 355 14.13 -10.08 -4.68
N GLU A 356 12.84 -10.43 -4.62
CA GLU A 356 12.07 -10.95 -5.76
C GLU A 356 12.00 -9.93 -6.91
N ILE A 357 11.63 -8.68 -6.61
CA ILE A 357 11.56 -7.62 -7.61
C ILE A 357 12.94 -7.35 -8.22
N THR A 358 13.98 -7.29 -7.38
CA THR A 358 15.36 -7.05 -7.82
C THR A 358 15.84 -8.17 -8.74
N GLN A 359 15.52 -9.42 -8.42
CA GLN A 359 15.85 -10.57 -9.25
C GLN A 359 15.13 -10.50 -10.61
N LEU A 360 13.84 -10.21 -10.64
CA LEU A 360 13.06 -10.08 -11.88
C LEU A 360 13.58 -8.96 -12.78
N ILE A 361 13.96 -7.81 -12.19
CA ILE A 361 14.54 -6.69 -12.94
C ILE A 361 15.93 -7.04 -13.47
N HIS A 362 16.78 -7.71 -12.67
CA HIS A 362 18.11 -8.12 -13.12
C HIS A 362 18.06 -9.13 -14.27
N ASN A 363 17.05 -10.00 -14.29
CA ASN A 363 16.81 -10.97 -15.36
C ASN A 363 16.09 -10.39 -16.58
N ASP A 364 15.72 -9.09 -16.57
CA ASP A 364 14.91 -8.42 -17.59
C ASP A 364 13.51 -9.03 -17.79
N GLU A 365 12.99 -9.70 -16.75
CA GLU A 365 11.68 -10.36 -16.68
C GLU A 365 10.61 -9.43 -16.05
N ILE A 366 10.53 -8.19 -16.56
CA ILE A 366 9.61 -7.18 -16.03
C ILE A 366 8.17 -7.49 -16.47
N SER A 367 7.28 -7.71 -15.49
CA SER A 367 5.85 -7.98 -15.69
C SER A 367 4.95 -6.87 -15.17
N LEU A 368 3.71 -6.78 -15.66
CA LEU A 368 2.76 -5.73 -15.26
C LEU A 368 2.44 -5.74 -13.76
N GLY A 369 2.49 -6.92 -13.14
CA GLY A 369 2.21 -7.11 -11.71
C GLY A 369 3.45 -7.14 -10.82
N ILE A 370 4.64 -6.80 -11.33
CA ILE A 370 5.91 -6.89 -10.56
C ILE A 370 5.87 -6.13 -9.22
N PHE A 371 5.06 -5.07 -9.11
CA PHE A 371 4.95 -4.25 -7.91
C PHE A 371 3.67 -4.51 -7.08
N ASP A 372 2.86 -5.52 -7.43
CA ASP A 372 1.55 -5.72 -6.81
C ASP A 372 1.67 -6.13 -5.33
N ASP A 373 2.65 -6.98 -5.01
CA ASP A 373 2.96 -7.42 -3.64
C ASP A 373 3.50 -6.27 -2.77
N ALA A 374 4.44 -5.47 -3.31
CA ALA A 374 4.96 -4.28 -2.63
C ALA A 374 3.85 -3.24 -2.36
N ARG A 375 2.95 -3.04 -3.33
CA ARG A 375 1.80 -2.15 -3.19
C ARG A 375 0.86 -2.63 -2.09
N GLU A 376 0.56 -3.93 -2.03
CA GLU A 376 -0.31 -4.46 -0.98
C GLU A 376 0.31 -4.31 0.41
N GLU A 377 1.61 -4.55 0.55
CA GLU A 377 2.30 -4.32 1.83
C GLU A 377 2.27 -2.85 2.26
N VAL A 378 2.50 -1.91 1.33
CA VAL A 378 2.36 -0.47 1.61
C VAL A 378 0.93 -0.11 2.05
N LEU A 379 -0.09 -0.71 1.43
CA LEU A 379 -1.48 -0.53 1.84
C LEU A 379 -1.74 -1.07 3.25
N GLU A 380 -1.16 -2.22 3.61
CA GLU A 380 -1.25 -2.78 4.96
C GLU A 380 -0.55 -1.91 6.01
N LEU A 381 0.65 -1.40 5.71
CA LEU A 381 1.39 -0.48 6.57
C LEU A 381 0.61 0.81 6.83
N LEU A 382 -0.04 1.36 5.80
CA LEU A 382 -0.93 2.52 5.95
C LEU A 382 -2.18 2.17 6.77
N TYR A 383 -2.78 1.01 6.54
CA TYR A 383 -3.98 0.55 7.25
C TYR A 383 -3.72 0.32 8.74
N PHE A 384 -2.60 -0.31 9.11
CA PHE A 384 -2.28 -0.56 10.53
C PHE A 384 -1.59 0.62 11.21
N GLY A 385 -0.79 1.41 10.47
CA GLY A 385 0.00 2.51 11.03
C GLY A 385 -0.73 3.85 11.04
N VAL A 386 -1.19 4.32 9.88
CA VAL A 386 -1.69 5.69 9.69
C VAL A 386 -3.20 5.78 9.91
N PHE A 387 -3.96 4.84 9.36
CA PHE A 387 -5.41 4.90 9.36
C PHE A 387 -6.06 4.99 10.76
N PRO A 388 -5.60 4.27 11.81
CA PRO A 388 -6.17 4.41 13.14
C PRO A 388 -5.96 5.80 13.74
N ARG A 389 -4.83 6.46 13.41
CA ARG A 389 -4.50 7.82 13.86
C ARG A 389 -5.38 8.85 13.13
N TYR A 390 -5.53 8.69 11.82
CA TYR A 390 -6.45 9.48 11.01
C TYR A 390 -7.89 9.45 11.56
N LEU A 391 -8.37 8.26 11.94
CA LEU A 391 -9.70 8.13 12.56
C LEU A 391 -9.79 8.83 13.92
N GLN A 392 -8.74 8.79 14.74
CA GLN A 392 -8.70 9.49 16.04
C GLN A 392 -8.76 11.01 15.86
N GLU A 393 -7.98 11.55 14.92
CA GLU A 393 -7.99 12.98 14.60
C GLU A 393 -9.37 13.43 14.12
N ASN A 394 -10.01 12.68 13.22
CA ASN A 394 -11.32 13.05 12.70
C ASN A 394 -12.43 12.92 13.74
N LYS A 395 -12.35 11.94 14.65
CA LYS A 395 -13.25 11.87 15.82
C LYS A 395 -13.09 13.10 16.71
N SER A 396 -11.86 13.58 16.91
CA SER A 396 -11.62 14.80 17.69
C SER A 396 -12.20 16.03 17.01
N LYS A 397 -12.05 16.18 15.69
CA LYS A 397 -12.62 17.29 14.90
C LYS A 397 -14.15 17.26 14.94
N ALA A 398 -14.76 16.09 14.75
CA ALA A 398 -16.21 15.92 14.84
C ALA A 398 -16.74 16.21 16.25
N LYS A 399 -16.02 15.77 17.30
CA LYS A 399 -16.37 16.05 18.69
C LYS A 399 -16.23 17.53 19.01
N VAL A 400 -15.22 18.23 18.48
CA VAL A 400 -15.04 19.67 18.67
C VAL A 400 -16.22 20.45 18.09
N VAL A 401 -16.69 20.07 16.89
CA VAL A 401 -17.88 20.68 16.25
C VAL A 401 -19.16 20.39 17.04
N LEU A 402 -19.26 19.23 17.68
CA LEU A 402 -20.41 18.82 18.48
C LEU A 402 -20.25 19.06 19.99
N THR A 403 -19.16 19.70 20.43
CA THR A 403 -18.97 19.97 21.85
C THR A 403 -20.12 20.88 22.27
N PRO A 404 -20.91 20.50 23.29
CA PRO A 404 -22.08 21.25 23.72
C PRO A 404 -21.72 22.59 24.37
N GLY A 405 -20.56 23.19 24.08
CA GLY A 405 -20.12 24.50 24.58
C GLY A 405 -20.52 25.67 23.69
N ASN A 406 -20.87 25.44 22.41
CA ASN A 406 -21.41 26.53 21.59
C ASN A 406 -22.83 26.86 22.08
N PHE A 407 -22.96 28.03 22.70
CA PHE A 407 -24.23 28.58 23.19
C PHE A 407 -25.33 28.49 22.12
N LEU A 408 -24.96 28.72 20.85
CA LEU A 408 -25.85 28.61 19.69
C LEU A 408 -26.43 27.20 19.49
N THR A 409 -25.64 26.13 19.61
CA THR A 409 -26.16 24.75 19.46
C THR A 409 -27.02 24.35 20.64
N ARG A 410 -26.71 24.81 21.86
CA ARG A 410 -27.61 24.65 23.03
C ARG A 410 -28.91 25.43 22.84
N ALA A 411 -28.85 26.66 22.37
CA ALA A 411 -30.00 27.52 22.12
C ALA A 411 -30.90 26.94 21.02
N TYR A 412 -30.32 26.46 19.92
CA TYR A 412 -31.04 25.83 18.83
C TYR A 412 -31.71 24.51 19.26
N LYS A 413 -31.01 23.66 20.02
CA LYS A 413 -31.60 22.43 20.58
C LYS A 413 -32.75 22.73 21.55
N ARG A 414 -32.60 23.76 22.42
CA ARG A 414 -33.69 24.25 23.28
C ARG A 414 -34.87 24.79 22.47
N PHE A 415 -34.60 25.53 21.39
CA PHE A 415 -35.62 26.05 20.48
C PHE A 415 -36.43 24.92 19.82
N LEU A 416 -35.76 23.88 19.30
CA LEU A 416 -36.43 22.73 18.69
C LEU A 416 -37.29 21.94 19.68
N ILE A 417 -36.80 21.75 20.91
CA ILE A 417 -37.57 21.09 21.97
C ILE A 417 -38.81 21.92 22.32
N LYS A 418 -38.66 23.23 22.49
CA LYS A 418 -39.79 24.15 22.77
C LYS A 418 -40.84 24.12 21.65
N ARG A 419 -40.41 24.05 20.38
CA ARG A 419 -41.31 23.94 19.22
C ARG A 419 -42.08 22.61 19.19
N ARG A 420 -41.46 21.49 19.61
CA ARG A 420 -42.15 20.19 19.71
C ARG A 420 -43.17 20.17 20.85
N LEU A 421 -42.83 20.73 22.01
CA LEU A 421 -43.76 20.81 23.14
C LEU A 421 -44.97 21.71 22.83
N ASN A 422 -44.77 22.84 22.14
CA ASN A 422 -45.88 23.70 21.72
C ASN A 422 -46.82 23.02 20.72
N LYS A 423 -46.34 22.09 19.89
CA LYS A 423 -47.21 21.27 19.01
C LYS A 423 -48.05 20.24 19.78
N LEU A 424 -47.58 19.79 20.95
CA LEU A 424 -48.28 18.80 21.77
C LEU A 424 -49.28 19.46 22.75
N SER A 425 -49.03 20.70 23.15
CA SER A 425 -49.90 21.46 24.07
C SER A 425 -51.09 22.16 23.39
N GLY A 426 -51.19 22.09 22.06
CA GLY A 426 -52.27 22.72 21.27
C GLY A 426 -53.44 21.79 20.96
N LYS A 427 -53.75 20.83 21.84
CA LYS A 427 -54.91 19.93 21.73
C LYS A 427 -55.77 20.04 22.97
#